data_AF-A0A2A2KBR4-F1
#
_entry.id   AF-A0A2A2KBR4-F1
#
_cell.length_a   1.000
_cell.length_b   1.000
_cell.length_c   1.000
_cell.angle_alpha   90.00
_cell.angle_beta   90.00
_cell.angle_gamma   90.00
#
_symmetry.space_group_name_H-M   'P 1'
#
loop_
_entity.id
_entity.type
_entity.pdbx_description
1 polymer ?
#
loop_
_entity_poly.entity_id
_entity_poly.type
_entity_poly.pdbx_seq_one_letter_code
_entity_poly.pdbx_strand_id
1 'polypeptide(L)'
;MCSSDKCIDPTVVPPVYPVRQLKCYTGLSNGTSSIGAEMPCNERCGRIKFKMNGTPMTYYMCAPYTICAGFGMAATEGLTYNPPQDEEIEAYCCSATDNCNVDDPNIQINTSYVPTVVYPTICYGG
;
A
#
# COMPACT_ATOMS: atom_id res chain seq x y z
N MET A 1 -18.74 -1.76 -8.89
CA MET A 1 -19.59 -0.63 -9.33
C MET A 1 -20.34 -0.10 -8.13
N CYS A 2 -20.38 1.22 -7.96
CA CYS A 2 -20.96 1.94 -6.83
C CYS A 2 -22.41 2.29 -7.20
N SER A 3 -23.40 1.48 -6.79
CA SER A 3 -24.79 1.59 -7.29
C SER A 3 -25.83 1.97 -6.24
N SER A 4 -25.42 2.30 -5.01
CA SER A 4 -26.32 2.74 -3.93
C SER A 4 -25.92 4.12 -3.42
N ASP A 5 -26.86 4.84 -2.82
CA ASP A 5 -26.58 6.10 -2.14
C ASP A 5 -25.47 5.91 -1.09
N LYS A 6 -24.57 6.89 -0.99
CA LYS A 6 -23.43 6.92 -0.05
C LYS A 6 -22.37 5.83 -0.26
N CYS A 7 -22.34 5.17 -1.41
CA CYS A 7 -21.32 4.16 -1.70
C CYS A 7 -19.89 4.74 -1.82
N ILE A 8 -19.74 6.06 -2.00
CA ILE A 8 -18.47 6.81 -1.91
C ILE A 8 -18.33 7.59 -0.60
N ASP A 9 -19.29 7.48 0.33
CA ASP A 9 -19.25 8.20 1.60
C ASP A 9 -18.25 7.52 2.55
N PRO A 10 -17.11 8.16 2.85
CA PRO A 10 -16.05 7.56 3.67
C PRO A 10 -16.47 7.38 5.14
N THR A 11 -17.62 7.93 5.56
CA THR A 11 -18.17 7.74 6.92
C THR A 11 -19.09 6.53 7.02
N VAL A 12 -19.53 5.98 5.87
CA VAL A 12 -20.51 4.88 5.80
C VAL A 12 -19.90 3.63 5.18
N VAL A 13 -18.95 3.79 4.24
CA VAL A 13 -18.34 2.67 3.52
C VAL A 13 -16.83 2.88 3.39
N PRO A 14 -16.00 2.09 4.10
CA PRO A 14 -16.38 1.19 5.20
C PRO A 14 -16.77 1.96 6.47
N PRO A 15 -17.69 1.44 7.30
CA PRO A 15 -18.10 2.10 8.53
C PRO A 15 -16.95 2.23 9.52
N VAL A 16 -16.88 3.38 10.21
CA VAL A 16 -15.88 3.68 11.23
C VAL A 16 -16.14 2.84 12.50
N TYR A 17 -15.68 1.60 12.49
CA TYR A 17 -15.55 0.74 13.67
C TYR A 17 -14.06 0.60 14.00
N PRO A 18 -13.66 0.39 15.28
CA PRO A 18 -12.27 0.12 15.63
C PRO A 18 -11.92 -1.32 15.27
N VAL A 19 -11.93 -1.64 13.97
CA VAL A 19 -11.19 -2.79 13.44
C VAL A 19 -9.73 -2.39 13.54
N ARG A 20 -8.84 -3.26 14.04
CA ARG A 20 -7.40 -3.02 14.01
C ARG A 20 -7.02 -2.69 12.56
N GLN A 21 -6.79 -1.42 12.28
CA GLN A 21 -6.49 -0.95 10.93
C GLN A 21 -5.02 -1.22 10.69
N LEU A 22 -4.74 -2.15 9.77
CA LEU A 22 -3.38 -2.47 9.35
C LEU A 22 -2.72 -1.18 8.90
N LYS A 23 -1.52 -0.89 9.40
CA LYS A 23 -0.75 0.25 8.93
C LYS A 23 0.39 -0.22 8.05
N CYS A 24 0.60 0.47 6.94
CA CYS A 24 1.66 0.13 6.00
C CYS A 24 2.50 1.35 5.69
N TYR A 25 3.79 1.13 5.46
CA TYR A 25 4.63 2.16 4.89
C TYR A 25 4.21 2.36 3.45
N THR A 26 4.04 3.60 3.04
CA THR A 26 3.71 3.99 1.68
C THR A 26 4.65 5.06 1.22
N GLY A 27 5.21 4.89 0.03
CA GLY A 27 6.33 5.71 -0.39
C GLY A 27 7.21 5.06 -1.43
N LEU A 28 8.32 5.72 -1.72
CA LEU A 28 9.31 5.30 -2.71
C LEU A 28 10.69 5.33 -2.07
N SER A 29 11.48 4.27 -2.29
CA SER A 29 12.88 4.17 -1.89
C SER A 29 13.75 3.88 -3.11
N ASN A 30 14.96 4.42 -3.13
CA ASN A 30 16.02 4.03 -4.06
C ASN A 30 17.12 3.19 -3.37
N GLY A 31 16.83 2.66 -2.18
CA GLY A 31 17.76 1.91 -1.33
C GLY A 31 18.73 2.77 -0.51
N THR A 32 18.89 4.06 -0.85
CA THR A 32 19.74 5.02 -0.11
C THR A 32 18.91 6.09 0.59
N SER A 33 17.80 6.48 -0.02
CA SER A 33 16.89 7.50 0.46
C SER A 33 15.46 7.03 0.20
N SER A 34 14.57 7.37 1.13
CA SER A 34 13.16 7.05 1.01
C SER A 34 12.31 8.29 1.29
N ILE A 35 11.18 8.37 0.59
CA ILE A 35 10.14 9.36 0.82
C ILE A 35 8.84 8.60 1.06
N GLY A 36 8.22 8.81 2.22
CA GLY A 36 7.02 8.07 2.56
C GLY A 36 6.55 8.29 3.98
N ALA A 37 5.43 7.66 4.29
CA ALA A 37 4.82 7.68 5.60
C ALA A 37 4.09 6.37 5.89
N GLU A 38 3.94 6.07 7.17
CA GLU A 38 3.00 5.06 7.64
C GLU A 38 1.58 5.56 7.48
N MET A 39 0.74 4.81 6.77
CA MET A 39 -0.68 5.14 6.61
C MET A 39 -1.58 3.95 6.94
N PRO A 40 -2.80 4.21 7.43
CA PRO A 40 -3.81 3.17 7.60
C PRO A 40 -4.24 2.57 6.25
N CYS A 41 -4.35 1.24 6.19
CA CYS A 41 -4.78 0.47 5.03
C CYS A 41 -5.92 -0.49 5.41
N ASN A 42 -6.81 -0.75 4.45
CA ASN A 42 -8.02 -1.56 4.69
C ASN A 42 -7.82 -3.07 4.45
N GLU A 43 -6.73 -3.48 3.79
CA GLU A 43 -6.53 -4.89 3.39
C GLU A 43 -5.10 -5.38 3.64
N ARG A 44 -4.15 -5.01 2.77
CA ARG A 44 -2.77 -5.50 2.84
C ARG A 44 -1.75 -4.39 2.66
N CYS A 45 -0.53 -4.65 3.11
CA CYS A 45 0.64 -3.90 2.70
C CYS A 45 1.23 -4.57 1.46
N GLY A 46 1.75 -3.76 0.54
CA GLY A 46 2.47 -4.23 -0.63
C GLY A 46 3.79 -3.51 -0.85
N ARG A 47 4.72 -4.19 -1.51
CA ARG A 47 5.89 -3.56 -2.13
C ARG A 47 6.14 -4.11 -3.53
N ILE A 48 6.70 -3.28 -4.38
CA ILE A 48 7.22 -3.66 -5.70
C ILE A 48 8.65 -3.15 -5.79
N LYS A 49 9.61 -4.05 -5.98
CA LYS A 49 10.97 -3.67 -6.37
C LYS A 49 11.07 -3.76 -7.88
N PHE A 50 11.74 -2.78 -8.48
CA PHE A 50 11.94 -2.66 -9.91
C PHE A 50 13.20 -1.85 -10.19
N LYS A 51 13.66 -1.82 -11.43
CA LYS A 51 14.74 -0.91 -11.85
C LYS A 51 14.21 0.22 -12.71
N MET A 52 14.60 1.44 -12.37
CA MET A 52 14.43 2.61 -13.23
C MET A 52 15.79 3.01 -13.78
N ASN A 53 16.00 2.85 -15.09
CA ASN A 53 17.27 3.19 -15.74
C ASN A 53 18.49 2.55 -15.04
N GLY A 54 18.37 1.26 -14.67
CA GLY A 54 19.40 0.50 -13.95
C GLY A 54 19.50 0.79 -12.44
N THR A 55 18.77 1.78 -11.92
CA THR A 55 18.74 2.10 -10.47
C THR A 55 17.65 1.27 -9.78
N PRO A 56 17.96 0.51 -8.71
CA PRO A 56 16.94 -0.22 -7.97
C PRO A 56 16.04 0.74 -7.22
N MET A 57 14.73 0.55 -7.39
CA MET A 57 13.67 1.32 -6.76
C MET A 57 12.72 0.36 -6.05
N THR A 58 12.20 0.77 -4.90
CA THR A 58 11.15 0.05 -4.19
C THR A 58 9.98 0.98 -3.96
N TYR A 59 8.82 0.61 -4.48
CA TYR A 59 7.56 1.29 -4.23
C TYR A 59 6.76 0.53 -3.17
N TYR A 60 6.37 1.24 -2.12
CA TYR A 60 5.58 0.72 -1.01
C TYR A 60 4.17 1.31 -1.06
N MET A 61 3.15 0.49 -0.83
CA MET A 61 1.75 0.92 -0.95
C MET A 61 0.82 0.15 -0.02
N CYS A 62 -0.37 0.70 0.25
CA CYS A 62 -1.52 -0.11 0.60
C CYS A 62 -1.88 -0.94 -0.64
N ALA A 63 -1.86 -2.26 -0.54
CA ALA A 63 -2.21 -3.15 -1.63
C ALA A 63 -3.63 -3.68 -1.45
N PRO A 64 -4.56 -3.35 -2.36
CA PRO A 64 -5.82 -4.05 -2.45
C PRO A 64 -5.62 -5.54 -2.75
N TYR A 65 -6.54 -6.37 -2.29
CA TYR A 65 -6.58 -7.81 -2.52
C TYR A 65 -6.46 -8.14 -4.01
N THR A 66 -7.11 -7.36 -4.87
CA THR A 66 -7.07 -7.53 -6.32
C THR A 66 -5.67 -7.37 -6.91
N ILE A 67 -4.85 -6.46 -6.36
CA ILE A 67 -3.45 -6.30 -6.78
C ILE A 67 -2.65 -7.54 -6.41
N CYS A 68 -2.74 -7.99 -5.15
CA CYS A 68 -2.03 -9.20 -4.71
C CYS A 68 -2.50 -10.44 -5.48
N ALA A 69 -3.79 -10.55 -5.78
CA ALA A 69 -4.35 -11.63 -6.57
C ALA A 69 -3.88 -11.62 -8.03
N GLY A 70 -3.68 -10.43 -8.63
CA GLY A 70 -3.11 -10.30 -9.97
C GLY A 70 -1.71 -10.90 -10.10
N PHE A 71 -0.93 -10.90 -9.01
CA PHE A 71 0.37 -11.56 -8.93
C PHE A 71 0.30 -13.02 -8.42
N GLY A 72 -0.89 -13.60 -8.31
CA GLY A 72 -1.09 -14.97 -7.80
C GLY A 72 -0.90 -15.11 -6.29
N MET A 73 -0.80 -14.01 -5.54
CA MET A 73 -0.55 -13.97 -4.09
C MET A 73 -1.83 -13.76 -3.28
N ALA A 74 -2.99 -14.13 -3.83
CA ALA A 74 -4.30 -13.88 -3.24
C ALA A 74 -4.45 -14.53 -1.85
N ALA A 75 -4.08 -15.81 -1.74
CA ALA A 75 -4.37 -16.66 -0.58
C ALA A 75 -3.17 -16.88 0.35
N THR A 76 -1.99 -16.36 0.02
CA THR A 76 -0.76 -16.68 0.75
C THR A 76 -0.07 -15.42 1.23
N GLU A 77 0.19 -15.38 2.52
CA GLU A 77 0.88 -14.30 3.19
C GLU A 77 2.39 -14.38 2.97
N GLY A 78 3.01 -13.24 2.70
CA GLY A 78 4.47 -13.13 2.63
C GLY A 78 5.10 -13.88 1.45
N LEU A 79 4.33 -14.21 0.41
CA LEU A 79 4.91 -14.66 -0.84
C LEU A 79 5.56 -13.50 -1.57
N THR A 80 6.70 -13.79 -2.18
CA THR A 80 7.36 -12.93 -3.13
C THR A 80 7.11 -13.50 -4.53
N TYR A 81 6.53 -12.69 -5.42
CA TYR A 81 6.35 -13.02 -6.82
C TYR A 81 7.44 -12.36 -7.66
N ASN A 82 8.21 -13.20 -8.36
CA ASN A 82 9.20 -12.78 -9.36
C ASN A 82 8.76 -13.32 -10.72
N PRO A 83 8.39 -12.48 -11.68
CA PRO A 83 8.00 -12.94 -13.00
C PRO A 83 9.19 -13.62 -13.70
N PRO A 84 9.02 -14.82 -14.27
CA PRO A 84 10.11 -15.54 -14.94
C PRO A 84 10.62 -14.85 -16.21
N GLN A 85 9.88 -13.85 -16.71
CA GLN A 85 10.22 -13.08 -17.92
C GLN A 85 10.86 -11.73 -17.60
N ASP A 86 10.81 -11.31 -16.34
CA ASP A 86 11.34 -10.02 -15.87
C ASP A 86 11.87 -10.19 -14.45
N GLU A 87 13.13 -10.64 -14.36
CA GLU A 87 13.84 -10.79 -13.08
C GLU A 87 14.08 -9.46 -12.38
N GLU A 88 13.75 -8.33 -13.01
CA GLU A 88 13.93 -7.01 -12.41
C GLU A 88 12.72 -6.60 -11.55
N ILE A 89 11.59 -7.28 -11.65
CA ILE A 89 10.39 -7.01 -10.85
C ILE A 89 10.23 -8.04 -9.72
N GLU A 90 10.10 -7.54 -8.50
CA GLU A 90 9.74 -8.34 -7.31
C GLU A 90 8.47 -7.73 -6.71
N ALA A 91 7.38 -8.49 -6.62
CA ALA A 91 6.16 -8.06 -5.93
C ALA A 91 5.99 -8.84 -4.61
N TYR A 92 5.49 -8.16 -3.58
CA TYR A 92 5.27 -8.77 -2.26
C TYR A 92 4.02 -8.19 -1.61
N CYS A 93 3.25 -9.04 -0.94
CA CYS A 93 2.07 -8.67 -0.16
C CYS A 93 2.05 -9.33 1.22
N CYS A 94 1.58 -8.59 2.23
CA CYS A 94 1.48 -9.08 3.61
C CYS A 94 0.40 -8.35 4.41
N SER A 95 -0.09 -8.99 5.48
CA SER A 95 -1.06 -8.42 6.43
C SER A 95 -0.81 -8.77 7.90
N ALA A 96 0.21 -9.58 8.18
CA ALA A 96 0.45 -10.14 9.51
C ALA A 96 0.75 -9.07 10.58
N THR A 97 1.54 -8.05 10.24
CA THR A 97 1.97 -6.99 11.16
C THR A 97 1.97 -5.64 10.46
N ASP A 98 1.94 -4.57 11.25
CA ASP A 98 2.10 -3.22 10.70
C ASP A 98 3.47 -3.10 10.02
N ASN A 99 3.50 -2.37 8.90
CA ASN A 99 4.68 -2.13 8.07
C ASN A 99 5.41 -3.39 7.60
N CYS A 100 4.72 -4.53 7.53
CA CYS A 100 5.31 -5.80 7.08
C CYS A 100 5.88 -5.76 5.65
N ASN A 101 5.53 -4.73 4.87
CA ASN A 101 6.07 -4.54 3.52
C ASN A 101 7.48 -3.94 3.50
N VAL A 102 8.00 -3.45 4.62
CA VAL A 102 9.35 -2.87 4.72
C VAL A 102 10.36 -3.95 5.12
N ASP A 103 11.32 -4.21 4.22
CA ASP A 103 12.51 -5.05 4.47
C ASP A 103 13.83 -4.27 4.41
N ASP A 104 13.76 -2.98 4.06
CA ASP A 104 14.92 -2.10 3.93
C ASP A 104 15.26 -1.47 5.29
N PRO A 105 16.43 -1.79 5.88
CA PRO A 105 16.84 -1.24 7.19
C PRO A 105 17.09 0.27 7.16
N ASN A 106 17.28 0.86 5.98
CA ASN A 106 17.50 2.31 5.83
C ASN A 106 16.20 3.12 5.95
N ILE A 107 15.03 2.47 5.91
CA ILE A 107 13.74 3.14 6.07
C ILE A 107 13.43 3.29 7.55
N GLN A 108 13.50 4.54 8.02
CA GLN A 108 13.05 4.92 9.36
C GLN A 108 11.61 5.43 9.27
N ILE A 109 10.67 4.67 9.86
CA ILE A 109 9.23 4.99 9.84
C ILE A 109 8.93 6.02 10.94
N ASN A 110 9.44 7.24 10.74
CA ASN A 110 9.30 8.33 11.71
C ASN A 110 8.14 9.28 11.35
N THR A 111 7.60 9.13 10.14
CA THR A 111 6.51 9.94 9.61
C THR A 111 5.25 9.09 9.60
N SER A 112 4.33 9.35 10.52
CA SER A 112 2.97 8.84 10.43
C SER A 112 2.13 9.83 9.64
N TYR A 113 1.24 9.32 8.79
CA TYR A 113 0.19 10.12 8.18
C TYR A 113 -0.65 10.75 9.29
N VAL A 114 -0.55 12.07 9.43
CA VAL A 114 -1.49 12.84 10.22
C VAL A 114 -2.63 13.16 9.26
N PRO A 115 -3.86 12.65 9.48
CA PRO A 115 -5.00 13.13 8.72
C PRO A 115 -5.10 14.63 8.98
N THR A 116 -4.73 15.43 7.99
CA THR A 116 -5.10 16.83 7.99
C THR A 116 -6.61 16.82 8.04
N VAL A 117 -7.18 17.36 9.11
CA VAL A 117 -8.63 17.48 9.28
C VAL A 117 -9.10 18.52 8.26
N VAL A 118 -9.12 18.14 6.99
CA VAL A 118 -9.66 18.92 5.89
C VAL A 118 -10.97 18.22 5.59
N TYR A 119 -12.06 18.88 5.93
CA TYR A 119 -13.37 18.53 5.41
C TYR A 119 -13.23 18.26 3.91
N PRO A 120 -13.72 17.13 3.37
CA PRO A 120 -13.52 16.80 1.97
C PRO A 120 -14.06 17.94 1.11
N THR A 121 -13.17 18.66 0.44
CA THR A 121 -13.57 19.63 -0.59
C THR A 121 -13.84 18.82 -1.84
N ILE A 122 -15.10 18.44 -2.01
CA ILE A 122 -15.60 17.82 -3.23
C ILE A 122 -15.60 18.86 -4.36
N CYS A 123 -14.67 18.73 -5.30
CA CYS A 123 -14.76 19.46 -6.56
C CYS A 123 -15.72 18.70 -7.49
N TYR A 124 -16.74 19.40 -8.01
CA TYR A 124 -17.71 18.84 -8.95
C TYR A 124 -16.99 18.53 -10.29
N GLY A 125 -16.85 17.24 -10.62
CA GLY A 125 -16.46 16.77 -11.94
C GLY A 125 -17.73 16.51 -12.74
N GLY A 126 -18.07 17.44 -13.64
CA GLY A 126 -19.28 17.40 -14.45
C GLY A 126 -19.39 16.21 -15.40
#